data_AF-A0A7S9ZCJ6-F1
#
_entry.id   AF-A0A7S9ZCJ6-F1
#
_cell.length_a   1.000
_cell.length_b   1.000
_cell.length_c   1.000
_cell.angle_alpha   90.00
_cell.angle_beta   90.00
_cell.angle_gamma   90.00
#
_symmetry.space_group_name_H-M   'P 1'
#
loop_
_entity.id
_entity.type
_entity.pdbx_description
1 polymer ?
#
loop_
_entity_poly.entity_id
_entity_poly.type
_entity_poly.pdbx_seq_one_letter_code
_entity_poly.pdbx_strand_id
1 'polypeptide(L)'
;MMKDEAAYLLEWVAHHLAVGFTDILVYTNDCSDGTVEMLQRLEELGLCYHRENVIPEGHKPQPSALNHAQAEPLVQSADWVLVFDADEFLAISHPSGTLDGMITDAVNRGANGIVITWRIFGSGGVVDWSRAPVTEQYLRAAPPLWNKGWGVKTLFKFDPDYWKLGIHRPSIKNKWLETDFPDTVKWLNGSGLPMEDYFKFRGWRSIRRTLGYDWAQMNHYAVKSVDAYAIRKFRGNVNNKKDKYNADYWSLQDRNEVEDRAILRHAKERERVMAALLDDPTLRDLHETALARLEARLADYKQTEAYITLRDSLIAASAVPITQVEAKPPQARDPAKIAALMSRVEKSVADQPKEQRRNENVAGWAAADGYPYLQSAIDLSAEIAVDWVSNHDILLPADPRIFAPEALSAIITGRFERRHARNATAYAEDATRLLELGAGVGFIALKLARDLPNTIVMAQETRPELAQMAARVAEKNALINSAKFKLVSGNLVFETDGAAQATGLAAYLRDFRPDTLRINPYADLTPEALRGADLGPVTRVIFPFESDTRAGQLRQGFGAALIHQGFTEDEVRANAGSLLYRRVSASR
;
A
#
# COMPACT_ATOMS: atom_id res chain seq x y z
N MET A 1 -21.84 -9.12 -10.68
CA MET A 1 -23.06 -9.73 -10.10
C MET A 1 -23.59 -8.79 -9.04
N MET A 2 -24.87 -8.45 -9.06
CA MET A 2 -25.49 -7.46 -8.17
C MET A 2 -26.67 -8.04 -7.40
N LYS A 3 -26.91 -7.48 -6.22
CA LYS A 3 -28.13 -7.65 -5.44
C LYS A 3 -28.39 -6.32 -4.78
N ASP A 4 -29.52 -5.68 -5.09
CA ASP A 4 -29.95 -4.44 -4.46
C ASP A 4 -28.87 -3.32 -4.44
N GLU A 5 -28.35 -2.94 -5.61
CA GLU A 5 -27.32 -1.91 -5.75
C GLU A 5 -27.85 -0.63 -6.42
N ALA A 6 -29.17 -0.43 -6.48
CA ALA A 6 -29.81 0.63 -7.30
C ALA A 6 -29.30 2.05 -6.95
N ALA A 7 -29.02 2.30 -5.68
CA ALA A 7 -28.50 3.59 -5.21
C ALA A 7 -27.08 3.92 -5.72
N TYR A 8 -26.29 2.91 -6.10
CA TYR A 8 -24.91 3.07 -6.58
C TYR A 8 -24.76 2.73 -8.07
N LEU A 9 -25.78 2.12 -8.69
CA LEU A 9 -25.70 1.53 -10.02
C LEU A 9 -25.36 2.58 -11.10
N LEU A 10 -26.04 3.72 -11.13
CA LEU A 10 -25.79 4.72 -12.17
C LEU A 10 -24.40 5.33 -12.07
N GLU A 11 -23.89 5.60 -10.86
CA GLU A 11 -22.49 6.05 -10.69
C GLU A 11 -21.53 4.97 -11.21
N TRP A 12 -21.76 3.71 -10.84
CA TRP A 12 -20.91 2.60 -11.24
C TRP A 12 -20.88 2.43 -12.78
N VAL A 13 -22.03 2.50 -13.45
CA VAL A 13 -22.11 2.48 -14.93
C VAL A 13 -21.41 3.70 -15.51
N ALA A 14 -21.74 4.91 -15.05
CA ALA A 14 -21.16 6.15 -15.54
C ALA A 14 -19.64 6.17 -15.40
N HIS A 15 -19.10 5.65 -14.29
CA HIS A 15 -17.66 5.59 -14.06
C HIS A 15 -16.96 4.66 -15.05
N HIS A 16 -17.50 3.46 -15.29
CA HIS A 16 -16.85 2.51 -16.17
C HIS A 16 -16.96 2.92 -17.65
N LEU A 17 -18.07 3.56 -18.05
CA LEU A 17 -18.16 4.23 -19.36
C LEU A 17 -17.13 5.37 -19.48
N ALA A 18 -16.99 6.20 -18.44
CA ALA A 18 -16.02 7.30 -18.43
C ALA A 18 -14.56 6.83 -18.50
N VAL A 19 -14.25 5.67 -17.92
CA VAL A 19 -12.92 5.04 -18.01
C VAL A 19 -12.63 4.50 -19.42
N GLY A 20 -13.68 4.12 -20.16
CA GLY A 20 -13.60 3.67 -21.55
C GLY A 20 -14.14 2.26 -21.82
N PHE A 21 -14.94 1.67 -20.93
CA PHE A 21 -15.66 0.43 -21.27
C PHE A 21 -16.76 0.72 -22.29
N THR A 22 -16.86 -0.14 -23.32
CA THR A 22 -17.90 -0.05 -24.36
C THR A 22 -19.14 -0.86 -24.03
N ASP A 23 -18.94 -1.98 -23.33
CA ASP A 23 -19.99 -2.96 -23.04
C ASP A 23 -19.94 -3.34 -21.57
N ILE A 24 -21.09 -3.31 -20.90
CA ILE A 24 -21.24 -3.66 -19.49
C ILE A 24 -22.32 -4.73 -19.38
N LEU A 25 -22.00 -5.87 -18.76
CA LEU A 25 -22.94 -6.97 -18.52
C LEU A 25 -23.11 -7.22 -17.02
N VAL A 26 -24.36 -7.13 -16.55
CA VAL A 26 -24.70 -7.32 -15.15
C VAL A 26 -25.64 -8.51 -14.97
N TYR A 27 -25.18 -9.46 -14.14
CA TYR A 27 -26.04 -10.51 -13.58
C TYR A 27 -26.63 -10.08 -12.25
N THR A 28 -27.94 -10.24 -12.05
CA THR A 28 -28.61 -9.94 -10.78
C THR A 28 -29.10 -11.19 -10.06
N ASN A 29 -29.16 -11.13 -8.73
CA ASN A 29 -29.83 -12.13 -7.89
C ASN A 29 -30.85 -11.45 -6.97
N ASP A 30 -32.12 -11.86 -7.05
CA ASP A 30 -33.19 -11.51 -6.11
C ASP A 30 -33.17 -10.05 -5.65
N CYS A 31 -33.14 -9.12 -6.61
CA CYS A 31 -33.19 -7.68 -6.32
C CYS A 31 -34.63 -7.27 -6.00
N SER A 32 -34.74 -6.26 -5.16
CA SER A 32 -35.99 -5.77 -4.59
C SER A 32 -36.04 -4.26 -4.51
N ASP A 33 -34.98 -3.53 -4.87
CA ASP A 33 -34.77 -2.11 -4.62
C ASP A 33 -34.87 -1.20 -5.86
N GLY A 34 -35.20 -1.74 -7.04
CA GLY A 34 -35.18 -1.02 -8.32
C GLY A 34 -33.97 -1.34 -9.21
N THR A 35 -33.03 -2.19 -8.75
CA THR A 35 -31.82 -2.52 -9.52
C THR A 35 -32.16 -3.14 -10.88
N VAL A 36 -33.12 -4.05 -10.93
CA VAL A 36 -33.46 -4.79 -12.16
C VAL A 36 -34.11 -3.86 -13.18
N GLU A 37 -35.07 -3.06 -12.73
CA GLU A 37 -35.80 -2.09 -13.54
C GLU A 37 -34.86 -1.05 -14.16
N MET A 38 -33.88 -0.58 -13.37
CA MET A 38 -32.86 0.34 -13.85
C MET A 38 -31.91 -0.32 -14.87
N LEU A 39 -31.48 -1.57 -14.64
CA LEU A 39 -30.65 -2.31 -15.59
C LEU A 39 -31.39 -2.63 -16.90
N GLN A 40 -32.68 -2.99 -16.82
CA GLN A 40 -33.52 -3.20 -18.01
C GLN A 40 -33.63 -1.92 -18.83
N ARG A 41 -33.84 -0.77 -18.18
CA ARG A 41 -33.87 0.52 -18.87
C ARG A 41 -32.52 0.87 -19.50
N LEU A 42 -31.40 0.58 -18.83
CA LEU A 42 -30.07 0.76 -19.42
C LEU A 42 -29.82 -0.17 -20.62
N GLU A 43 -30.39 -1.37 -20.63
CA GLU A 43 -30.29 -2.31 -21.76
C GLU A 43 -31.10 -1.81 -22.96
N GLU A 44 -32.31 -1.28 -22.73
CA GLU A 44 -33.11 -0.62 -23.78
C GLU A 44 -32.37 0.55 -24.45
N LEU A 45 -31.54 1.26 -23.68
CA LEU A 45 -30.70 2.35 -24.16
C LEU A 45 -29.38 1.87 -24.78
N GLY A 46 -29.06 0.58 -24.70
CA GLY A 46 -27.82 -0.01 -25.22
C GLY A 46 -26.56 0.36 -24.42
N LEU A 47 -26.70 0.68 -23.14
CA LEU A 47 -25.59 1.18 -22.29
C LEU A 47 -25.10 0.14 -21.28
N CYS A 48 -25.96 -0.77 -20.83
CA CYS A 48 -25.62 -1.86 -19.93
C CYS A 48 -26.63 -3.00 -20.09
N TYR A 49 -26.15 -4.23 -20.25
CA TYR A 49 -26.96 -5.41 -20.50
C TYR A 49 -27.29 -6.15 -19.20
N HIS A 50 -28.53 -6.61 -19.07
CA HIS A 50 -29.03 -7.28 -17.87
C HIS A 50 -29.28 -8.76 -18.10
N ARG A 51 -28.86 -9.60 -17.15
CA ARG A 51 -29.28 -11.00 -17.10
C ARG A 51 -29.70 -11.37 -15.69
N GLU A 52 -30.79 -12.10 -15.57
CA GLU A 52 -31.09 -12.79 -14.32
C GLU A 52 -30.18 -14.01 -14.18
N ASN A 53 -29.54 -14.15 -13.03
CA ASN A 53 -28.76 -15.34 -12.75
C ASN A 53 -29.69 -16.44 -12.23
N VAL A 54 -30.14 -17.30 -13.12
CA VAL A 54 -30.86 -18.52 -12.75
C VAL A 54 -29.87 -19.49 -12.12
N ILE A 55 -29.98 -19.69 -10.80
CA ILE A 55 -29.05 -20.51 -10.01
C ILE A 55 -29.60 -21.95 -9.93
N PRO A 56 -28.92 -22.95 -10.54
CA PRO A 56 -29.33 -24.34 -10.40
C PRO A 56 -29.27 -24.81 -8.94
N GLU A 57 -30.13 -25.76 -8.57
CA GLU A 57 -30.13 -26.35 -7.23
C GLU A 57 -28.74 -26.90 -6.86
N GLY A 58 -28.25 -26.60 -5.66
CA GLY A 58 -26.93 -27.01 -5.18
C GLY A 58 -25.75 -26.17 -5.69
N HIS A 59 -25.98 -25.21 -6.59
CA HIS A 59 -24.92 -24.31 -7.08
C HIS A 59 -24.81 -23.02 -6.26
N LYS A 60 -23.61 -22.44 -6.26
CA LYS A 60 -23.37 -21.12 -5.68
C LYS A 60 -23.66 -20.03 -6.72
N PRO A 61 -24.21 -18.87 -6.31
CA PRO A 61 -24.62 -17.81 -7.24
C PRO A 61 -23.51 -17.33 -8.18
N GLN A 62 -22.33 -17.09 -7.63
CA GLN A 62 -21.22 -16.51 -8.39
C GLN A 62 -20.63 -17.46 -9.46
N PRO A 63 -20.30 -18.73 -9.15
CA PRO A 63 -19.97 -19.70 -10.20
C PRO A 63 -21.06 -19.88 -11.26
N SER A 64 -22.35 -19.78 -10.88
CA SER A 64 -23.47 -19.83 -11.83
C SER A 64 -23.40 -18.69 -12.84
N ALA A 65 -23.33 -17.44 -12.36
CA ALA A 65 -23.24 -16.26 -13.22
C ALA A 65 -22.02 -16.30 -14.15
N LEU A 66 -20.85 -16.73 -13.66
CA LEU A 66 -19.65 -16.83 -14.50
C LEU A 66 -19.76 -17.90 -15.60
N ASN A 67 -20.44 -19.01 -15.31
CA ASN A 67 -20.68 -20.06 -16.31
C ASN A 67 -21.65 -19.60 -17.41
N HIS A 68 -22.66 -18.80 -17.05
CA HIS A 68 -23.56 -18.18 -18.03
C HIS A 68 -22.82 -17.11 -18.83
N ALA A 69 -22.11 -16.21 -18.15
CA ALA A 69 -21.39 -15.08 -18.79
C ALA A 69 -20.39 -15.53 -19.85
N GLN A 70 -19.64 -16.61 -19.62
CA GLN A 70 -18.68 -17.12 -20.62
C GLN A 70 -19.35 -17.67 -21.90
N ALA A 71 -20.65 -17.95 -21.86
CA ALA A 71 -21.45 -18.40 -23.00
C ALA A 71 -22.20 -17.25 -23.69
N GLU A 72 -22.19 -16.03 -23.11
CA GLU A 72 -22.87 -14.87 -23.70
C GLU A 72 -22.16 -14.42 -24.98
N PRO A 73 -22.90 -14.21 -26.09
CA PRO A 73 -22.32 -13.70 -27.33
C PRO A 73 -21.56 -12.39 -27.13
N LEU A 74 -22.10 -11.47 -26.32
CA LEU A 74 -21.47 -10.19 -25.98
C LEU A 74 -20.07 -10.37 -25.37
N VAL A 75 -19.91 -11.34 -24.49
CA VAL A 75 -18.63 -11.62 -23.81
C VAL A 75 -17.65 -12.32 -24.76
N GLN A 76 -18.15 -13.19 -25.65
CA GLN A 76 -17.33 -13.88 -26.65
C GLN A 76 -16.86 -12.94 -27.77
N SER A 77 -17.62 -11.88 -28.06
CA SER A 77 -17.26 -10.89 -29.07
C SER A 77 -16.38 -9.75 -28.56
N ALA A 78 -16.17 -9.64 -27.24
CA ALA A 78 -15.39 -8.57 -26.64
C ALA A 78 -13.89 -8.72 -26.92
N ASP A 79 -13.22 -7.62 -27.27
CA ASP A 79 -11.75 -7.61 -27.50
C ASP A 79 -10.97 -7.93 -26.23
N TRP A 80 -11.42 -7.39 -25.10
CA TRP A 80 -10.87 -7.59 -23.77
C TRP A 80 -12.01 -7.66 -22.75
N VAL A 81 -11.86 -8.53 -21.75
CA VAL A 81 -12.87 -8.78 -20.72
C VAL A 81 -12.26 -8.54 -19.34
N LEU A 82 -13.01 -7.83 -18.48
CA LEU A 82 -12.73 -7.70 -17.05
C LEU A 82 -13.95 -8.17 -16.25
N VAL A 83 -13.72 -9.06 -15.29
CA VAL A 83 -14.75 -9.53 -14.37
C VAL A 83 -14.50 -8.90 -13.00
N PHE A 84 -15.49 -8.18 -12.47
CA PHE A 84 -15.33 -7.44 -11.22
C PHE A 84 -16.67 -7.24 -10.47
N ASP A 85 -16.60 -6.78 -9.23
CA ASP A 85 -17.70 -6.63 -8.30
C ASP A 85 -18.26 -5.19 -8.28
N ALA A 86 -19.49 -5.01 -7.78
CA ALA A 86 -20.18 -3.71 -7.80
C ALA A 86 -19.61 -2.69 -6.79
N ASP A 87 -18.78 -3.13 -5.85
CA ASP A 87 -18.02 -2.29 -4.93
C ASP A 87 -16.59 -2.00 -5.45
N GLU A 88 -16.31 -2.28 -6.72
CA GLU A 88 -15.00 -2.10 -7.34
C GLU A 88 -15.06 -1.11 -8.51
N PHE A 89 -14.09 -0.18 -8.53
CA PHE A 89 -13.99 0.88 -9.54
C PHE A 89 -12.57 0.92 -10.10
N LEU A 90 -12.43 0.80 -11.42
CA LEU A 90 -11.15 0.88 -12.09
C LEU A 90 -10.63 2.32 -12.08
N ALA A 91 -9.42 2.54 -11.56
CA ALA A 91 -8.71 3.81 -11.66
C ALA A 91 -7.53 3.66 -12.63
N ILE A 92 -7.57 4.42 -13.73
CA ILE A 92 -6.47 4.51 -14.71
C ILE A 92 -5.54 5.68 -14.37
N SER A 93 -4.33 5.35 -13.95
CA SER A 93 -3.21 6.29 -13.74
C SER A 93 -2.30 6.40 -14.98
N HIS A 94 -2.46 5.49 -15.96
CA HIS A 94 -1.72 5.45 -17.21
C HIS A 94 -1.61 6.83 -17.89
N PRO A 95 -0.48 7.17 -18.52
CA PRO A 95 -0.28 8.50 -19.14
C PRO A 95 -1.35 8.90 -20.17
N SER A 96 -1.97 7.94 -20.87
CA SER A 96 -3.08 8.22 -21.78
C SER A 96 -4.36 8.69 -21.08
N GLY A 97 -4.50 8.40 -19.78
CA GLY A 97 -5.71 8.65 -18.99
C GLY A 97 -6.90 7.73 -19.30
N THR A 98 -6.78 6.82 -20.27
CA THR A 98 -7.87 5.98 -20.80
C THR A 98 -7.55 4.49 -20.78
N LEU A 99 -8.59 3.66 -20.70
CA LEU A 99 -8.48 2.20 -20.83
C LEU A 99 -7.84 1.79 -22.17
N ASP A 100 -8.26 2.39 -23.27
CA ASP A 100 -7.76 2.08 -24.62
C ASP A 100 -6.27 2.36 -24.80
N GLY A 101 -5.78 3.48 -24.27
CA GLY A 101 -4.36 3.80 -24.35
C GLY A 101 -3.51 2.81 -23.53
N MET A 102 -4.01 2.38 -22.37
CA MET A 102 -3.35 1.33 -21.57
C MET A 102 -3.36 -0.02 -22.31
N ILE A 103 -4.49 -0.41 -22.92
CA ILE A 103 -4.59 -1.65 -23.71
C ILE A 103 -3.64 -1.60 -24.92
N THR A 104 -3.57 -0.46 -25.61
CA THR A 104 -2.68 -0.26 -26.75
C THR A 104 -1.22 -0.49 -26.35
N ASP A 105 -0.76 0.11 -25.25
CA ASP A 105 0.61 -0.08 -24.77
C ASP A 105 0.87 -1.51 -24.28
N ALA A 106 -0.12 -2.19 -23.70
CA ALA A 106 -0.01 -3.60 -23.37
C ALA A 106 0.13 -4.48 -24.62
N VAL A 107 -0.67 -4.24 -25.66
CA VAL A 107 -0.59 -4.97 -26.94
C VAL A 107 0.74 -4.72 -27.64
N ASN A 108 1.25 -3.48 -27.63
CA ASN A 108 2.56 -3.13 -28.20
C ASN A 108 3.71 -3.88 -27.50
N ARG A 109 3.54 -4.22 -26.22
CA ARG A 109 4.46 -5.08 -25.45
C ARG A 109 4.23 -6.57 -25.68
N GLY A 110 3.31 -6.94 -26.58
CA GLY A 110 2.93 -8.31 -26.89
C GLY A 110 2.08 -8.99 -25.79
N ALA A 111 1.49 -8.21 -24.88
CA ALA A 111 0.69 -8.74 -23.78
C ALA A 111 -0.77 -9.01 -24.21
N ASN A 112 -1.38 -10.00 -23.55
CA ASN A 112 -2.79 -10.38 -23.72
C ASN A 112 -3.56 -10.43 -22.38
N GLY A 113 -2.97 -9.88 -21.32
CA GLY A 113 -3.62 -9.69 -20.03
C GLY A 113 -2.92 -8.63 -19.18
N ILE A 114 -3.70 -7.97 -18.32
CA ILE A 114 -3.25 -7.02 -17.32
C ILE A 114 -3.88 -7.43 -15.98
N VAL A 115 -3.02 -7.77 -15.02
CA VAL A 115 -3.40 -8.15 -13.65
C VAL A 115 -3.41 -6.88 -12.81
N ILE A 116 -4.61 -6.39 -12.53
CA ILE A 116 -4.86 -5.14 -11.83
C ILE A 116 -5.02 -5.46 -10.34
N THR A 117 -4.13 -4.89 -9.52
CA THR A 117 -4.15 -5.14 -8.07
C THR A 117 -5.16 -4.23 -7.39
N TRP A 118 -5.85 -4.75 -6.37
CA TRP A 118 -6.73 -3.96 -5.52
C TRP A 118 -5.98 -2.90 -4.71
N ARG A 119 -6.70 -1.82 -4.42
CA ARG A 119 -6.42 -0.86 -3.35
C ARG A 119 -7.66 -0.82 -2.46
N ILE A 120 -7.49 -1.10 -1.18
CA ILE A 120 -8.61 -1.19 -0.22
C ILE A 120 -8.89 0.21 0.31
N PHE A 121 -10.12 0.71 0.11
CA PHE A 121 -10.57 2.01 0.58
C PHE A 121 -11.52 1.86 1.76
N GLY A 122 -11.30 2.69 2.78
CA GLY A 122 -12.14 2.77 3.96
C GLY A 122 -13.20 3.85 3.86
N SER A 123 -13.95 3.99 4.95
CA SER A 123 -15.01 4.97 5.15
C SER A 123 -14.53 6.41 5.21
N GLY A 124 -13.24 6.67 5.39
CA GLY A 124 -12.71 7.99 5.73
C GLY A 124 -13.22 8.52 7.08
N GLY A 125 -13.76 7.65 7.95
CA GLY A 125 -14.46 8.06 9.17
C GLY A 125 -15.88 8.59 8.93
N VAL A 126 -16.39 8.52 7.69
CA VAL A 126 -17.74 8.97 7.36
C VAL A 126 -18.77 8.01 7.94
N VAL A 127 -19.64 8.56 8.80
CA VAL A 127 -20.74 7.81 9.41
C VAL A 127 -21.98 7.88 8.53
N ASP A 128 -22.38 9.10 8.17
CA ASP A 128 -23.64 9.33 7.49
C ASP A 128 -23.60 8.91 6.02
N TRP A 129 -24.73 8.43 5.50
CA TRP A 129 -24.91 8.20 4.08
C TRP A 129 -25.12 9.51 3.32
N SER A 130 -24.66 9.55 2.08
CA SER A 130 -24.83 10.68 1.16
C SER A 130 -25.09 10.18 -0.26
N ARG A 131 -25.87 10.97 -1.02
CA ARG A 131 -26.13 10.80 -2.46
C ARG A 131 -24.91 11.08 -3.34
N ALA A 132 -23.84 11.65 -2.78
CA ALA A 132 -22.63 11.98 -3.54
C ALA A 132 -21.99 10.71 -4.16
N PRO A 133 -21.15 10.84 -5.20
CA PRO A 133 -20.44 9.69 -5.76
C PRO A 133 -19.51 9.01 -4.74
N VAL A 134 -19.56 7.68 -4.63
CA VAL A 134 -18.66 6.84 -3.83
C VAL A 134 -17.21 7.23 -4.07
N THR A 135 -16.86 7.41 -5.34
CA THR A 135 -15.50 7.72 -5.79
C THR A 135 -14.99 9.11 -5.40
N GLU A 136 -15.87 10.00 -4.92
CA GLU A 136 -15.50 11.33 -4.40
C GLU A 136 -15.56 11.42 -2.87
N GLN A 137 -16.35 10.55 -2.23
CA GLN A 137 -16.52 10.53 -0.79
C GLN A 137 -15.38 9.82 -0.07
N TYR A 138 -14.87 8.72 -0.64
CA TYR A 138 -13.95 7.82 0.05
C TYR A 138 -12.56 7.88 -0.58
N LEU A 139 -11.71 8.80 -0.10
CA LEU A 139 -10.37 9.06 -0.66
C LEU A 139 -9.23 8.55 0.25
N ARG A 140 -9.55 7.75 1.26
CA ARG A 140 -8.58 7.19 2.20
C ARG A 140 -8.50 5.67 2.03
N ALA A 141 -7.29 5.15 1.97
CA ALA A 141 -7.00 3.76 1.63
C ALA A 141 -5.92 3.15 2.53
N ALA A 142 -5.82 1.82 2.49
CA ALA A 142 -4.66 1.11 3.02
C ALA A 142 -3.37 1.54 2.29
N PRO A 143 -2.17 1.43 2.89
CA PRO A 143 -0.90 1.69 2.19
C PRO A 143 -0.66 0.70 1.05
N PRO A 144 0.05 1.08 -0.04
CA PRO A 144 0.28 0.21 -1.22
C PRO A 144 0.97 -1.10 -0.87
N LEU A 145 1.83 -1.07 0.15
CA LEU A 145 2.62 -2.22 0.58
C LEU A 145 1.89 -3.08 1.64
N TRP A 146 0.62 -2.82 1.91
CA TRP A 146 -0.17 -3.64 2.83
C TRP A 146 -0.69 -4.91 2.15
N ASN A 147 0.01 -6.02 2.41
CA ASN A 147 -0.20 -7.26 1.66
C ASN A 147 -1.63 -7.83 1.72
N LYS A 148 -2.41 -7.55 2.78
CA LYS A 148 -3.80 -8.04 2.93
C LYS A 148 -4.73 -7.52 1.85
N GLY A 149 -4.42 -6.35 1.27
CA GLY A 149 -5.19 -5.73 0.19
C GLY A 149 -4.86 -6.20 -1.22
N TRP A 150 -3.91 -7.12 -1.42
CA TRP A 150 -3.40 -7.44 -2.76
C TRP A 150 -4.19 -8.47 -3.56
N GLY A 151 -5.51 -8.58 -3.36
CA GLY A 151 -6.32 -9.33 -4.34
C GLY A 151 -6.23 -8.67 -5.72
N VAL A 152 -6.59 -9.41 -6.76
CA VAL A 152 -6.49 -8.90 -8.14
C VAL A 152 -7.78 -9.13 -8.91
N LYS A 153 -7.93 -8.34 -9.99
CA LYS A 153 -8.78 -8.62 -11.14
C LYS A 153 -7.91 -8.67 -12.39
N THR A 154 -8.34 -9.40 -13.40
CA THR A 154 -7.56 -9.58 -14.63
C THR A 154 -8.38 -9.09 -15.82
N LEU A 155 -7.88 -8.06 -16.50
CA LEU A 155 -8.36 -7.60 -17.80
C LEU A 155 -7.60 -8.40 -18.87
N PHE A 156 -8.26 -9.13 -19.76
CA PHE A 156 -7.55 -10.02 -20.69
C PHE A 156 -8.33 -10.29 -21.98
N LYS A 157 -7.63 -10.76 -23.02
CA LYS A 157 -8.26 -11.26 -24.24
C LYS A 157 -8.94 -12.60 -23.97
N PHE A 158 -10.26 -12.59 -23.90
CA PHE A 158 -11.03 -13.81 -23.65
C PHE A 158 -11.22 -14.59 -24.95
N ASP A 159 -11.02 -15.89 -24.86
CA ASP A 159 -11.32 -16.84 -25.93
C ASP A 159 -12.02 -18.04 -25.27
N PRO A 160 -13.28 -18.32 -25.64
CA PRO A 160 -14.06 -19.37 -25.03
C PRO A 160 -13.47 -20.76 -25.28
N ASP A 161 -12.60 -20.98 -26.26
CA ASP A 161 -11.93 -22.27 -26.45
C ASP A 161 -10.85 -22.51 -25.41
N TYR A 162 -10.07 -21.49 -25.07
CA TYR A 162 -8.91 -21.59 -24.20
C TYR A 162 -9.20 -21.34 -22.72
N TRP A 163 -10.14 -20.44 -22.42
CA TRP A 163 -10.32 -19.90 -21.08
C TRP A 163 -11.63 -20.34 -20.43
N LYS A 164 -11.60 -20.39 -19.10
CA LYS A 164 -12.77 -20.38 -18.23
C LYS A 164 -12.73 -19.12 -17.39
N LEU A 165 -13.85 -18.38 -17.33
CA LEU A 165 -13.93 -17.16 -16.53
C LEU A 165 -13.79 -17.45 -15.04
N GLY A 166 -13.19 -16.49 -14.34
CA GLY A 166 -13.02 -16.52 -12.90
C GLY A 166 -13.04 -15.10 -12.33
N ILE A 167 -13.43 -14.98 -11.07
CA ILE A 167 -13.67 -13.67 -10.43
C ILE A 167 -12.41 -12.83 -10.22
N HIS A 168 -11.24 -13.47 -10.07
CA HIS A 168 -9.95 -12.78 -9.88
C HIS A 168 -9.05 -12.92 -11.10
N ARG A 169 -9.03 -14.13 -11.67
CA ARG A 169 -8.31 -14.46 -12.89
C ARG A 169 -9.06 -15.53 -13.68
N PRO A 170 -8.97 -15.55 -15.01
CA PRO A 170 -9.41 -16.70 -15.80
C PRO A 170 -8.48 -17.90 -15.55
N SER A 171 -8.97 -19.11 -15.82
CA SER A 171 -8.17 -20.34 -15.81
C SER A 171 -8.11 -20.97 -17.19
N ILE A 172 -6.93 -21.40 -17.61
CA ILE A 172 -6.73 -22.19 -18.83
C ILE A 172 -7.51 -23.50 -18.69
N LYS A 173 -8.29 -23.89 -19.70
CA LYS A 173 -9.00 -25.18 -19.70
C LYS A 173 -7.99 -26.32 -19.72
N ASN A 174 -8.30 -27.40 -18.99
CA ASN A 174 -7.40 -28.54 -18.80
C ASN A 174 -6.81 -29.11 -20.10
N LYS A 175 -7.60 -29.18 -21.19
CA LYS A 175 -7.16 -29.69 -22.50
C LYS A 175 -5.99 -28.91 -23.14
N TRP A 176 -5.77 -27.66 -22.72
CA TRP A 176 -4.71 -26.80 -23.27
C TRP A 176 -3.49 -26.68 -22.36
N LEU A 177 -3.56 -27.19 -21.12
CA LEU A 177 -2.46 -27.04 -20.15
C LEU A 177 -1.15 -27.69 -20.61
N GLU A 178 -1.22 -28.75 -21.40
CA GLU A 178 -0.05 -29.50 -21.88
C GLU A 178 0.35 -29.15 -23.33
N THR A 179 -0.25 -28.11 -23.90
CA THR A 179 0.03 -27.60 -25.26
C THR A 179 0.99 -26.39 -25.24
N ASP A 180 1.21 -25.75 -26.38
CA ASP A 180 2.01 -24.50 -26.49
C ASP A 180 1.20 -23.25 -26.10
N PHE A 181 -0.13 -23.38 -25.93
CA PHE A 181 -0.99 -22.24 -25.59
C PHE A 181 -0.54 -21.47 -24.34
N PRO A 182 -0.17 -22.11 -23.21
CA PRO A 182 0.28 -21.38 -22.03
C PRO A 182 1.47 -20.45 -22.29
N ASP A 183 2.36 -20.78 -23.23
CA ASP A 183 3.55 -19.96 -23.56
C ASP A 183 3.18 -18.71 -24.36
N THR A 184 1.99 -18.68 -24.96
CA THR A 184 1.43 -17.49 -25.61
C THR A 184 0.82 -16.49 -24.62
N VAL A 185 0.60 -16.90 -23.36
CA VAL A 185 -0.01 -16.05 -22.33
C VAL A 185 1.04 -15.12 -21.73
N LYS A 186 0.95 -13.84 -22.08
CA LYS A 186 1.88 -12.79 -21.64
C LYS A 186 1.09 -11.73 -20.88
N TRP A 187 1.19 -11.76 -19.55
CA TRP A 187 0.46 -10.84 -18.68
C TRP A 187 1.37 -9.78 -18.07
N LEU A 188 0.85 -8.57 -17.95
CA LEU A 188 1.48 -7.46 -17.23
C LEU A 188 0.77 -7.24 -15.89
N ASN A 189 1.42 -6.60 -14.93
CA ASN A 189 0.78 -6.10 -13.72
C ASN A 189 0.20 -4.68 -13.94
N GLY A 190 -0.40 -4.11 -12.89
CA GLY A 190 -0.94 -2.75 -12.89
C GLY A 190 0.07 -1.63 -13.10
N SER A 191 1.37 -1.91 -13.25
CA SER A 191 2.42 -0.95 -13.65
C SER A 191 2.95 -1.19 -15.07
N GLY A 192 2.35 -2.12 -15.83
CA GLY A 192 2.83 -2.48 -17.17
C GLY A 192 4.10 -3.32 -17.17
N LEU A 193 4.46 -3.92 -16.02
CA LEU A 193 5.62 -4.80 -15.87
C LEU A 193 5.21 -6.27 -16.01
N PRO A 194 6.06 -7.15 -16.56
CA PRO A 194 5.73 -8.57 -16.72
C PRO A 194 5.35 -9.27 -15.40
N MET A 195 4.25 -10.03 -15.44
CA MET A 195 3.87 -10.95 -14.37
C MET A 195 4.76 -12.19 -14.36
N GLU A 196 4.95 -12.79 -13.19
CA GLU A 196 5.64 -14.09 -13.08
C GLU A 196 4.81 -15.23 -13.68
N ASP A 197 5.49 -16.14 -14.37
CA ASP A 197 4.86 -17.16 -15.20
C ASP A 197 3.89 -18.09 -14.44
N TYR A 198 4.17 -18.37 -13.17
CA TYR A 198 3.28 -19.21 -12.34
C TYR A 198 1.86 -18.64 -12.22
N PHE A 199 1.68 -17.32 -12.38
CA PHE A 199 0.43 -16.64 -12.07
C PHE A 199 -0.72 -17.04 -13.01
N LYS A 200 -0.41 -17.37 -14.28
CA LYS A 200 -1.41 -17.87 -15.25
C LYS A 200 -2.02 -19.21 -14.84
N PHE A 201 -1.32 -19.98 -13.99
CA PHE A 201 -1.79 -21.27 -13.48
C PHE A 201 -2.41 -21.18 -12.08
N ARG A 202 -1.89 -20.32 -11.20
CA ARG A 202 -2.31 -20.26 -9.79
C ARG A 202 -2.10 -18.90 -9.15
N GLY A 203 -2.90 -18.64 -8.12
CA GLY A 203 -2.88 -17.37 -7.39
C GLY A 203 -4.17 -16.57 -7.61
N TRP A 204 -4.43 -15.67 -6.67
CA TRP A 204 -5.52 -14.69 -6.73
C TRP A 204 -5.06 -13.34 -6.15
N ARG A 205 -3.76 -13.21 -5.86
CA ARG A 205 -3.15 -12.06 -5.21
C ARG A 205 -1.81 -11.74 -5.83
N SER A 206 -1.47 -10.46 -5.89
CA SER A 206 -0.12 -10.00 -6.16
C SER A 206 0.82 -10.41 -5.02
N ILE A 207 2.11 -10.45 -5.32
CA ILE A 207 3.18 -10.68 -4.35
C ILE A 207 4.18 -9.51 -4.42
N ARG A 208 5.15 -9.51 -3.51
CA ARG A 208 6.18 -8.45 -3.41
C ARG A 208 6.89 -8.10 -4.73
N ARG A 209 6.96 -9.05 -5.67
CA ARG A 209 7.66 -8.94 -6.97
C ARG A 209 6.72 -8.63 -8.15
N THR A 210 5.41 -8.74 -7.95
CA THR A 210 4.41 -8.55 -9.01
C THR A 210 3.43 -7.42 -8.72
N LEU A 211 3.53 -6.78 -7.55
CA LEU A 211 2.75 -5.60 -7.21
C LEU A 211 3.02 -4.47 -8.22
N GLY A 212 1.98 -3.72 -8.59
CA GLY A 212 2.11 -2.58 -9.49
C GLY A 212 0.82 -1.78 -9.56
N TYR A 213 0.95 -0.45 -9.57
CA TYR A 213 -0.16 0.51 -9.52
C TYR A 213 0.03 1.72 -10.47
N ASP A 214 1.11 1.75 -11.28
CA ASP A 214 1.50 2.96 -12.04
C ASP A 214 0.59 3.22 -13.25
N TRP A 215 0.02 2.16 -13.84
CA TRP A 215 -0.92 2.24 -14.98
C TRP A 215 -2.36 2.17 -14.50
N ALA A 216 -2.66 1.23 -13.60
CA ALA A 216 -4.01 1.02 -13.12
C ALA A 216 -4.04 0.36 -11.74
N GLN A 217 -5.11 0.69 -11.00
CA GLN A 217 -5.47 0.04 -9.76
C GLN A 217 -6.98 -0.21 -9.72
N MET A 218 -7.39 -1.23 -8.97
CA MET A 218 -8.81 -1.50 -8.74
C MET A 218 -9.18 -1.02 -7.34
N ASN A 219 -9.88 0.11 -7.24
CA ASN A 219 -10.33 0.64 -5.97
C ASN A 219 -11.48 -0.21 -5.44
N HIS A 220 -11.34 -0.75 -4.23
CA HIS A 220 -12.33 -1.63 -3.62
C HIS A 220 -12.97 -0.92 -2.40
N TYR A 221 -14.22 -0.49 -2.57
CA TYR A 221 -15.02 0.24 -1.58
C TYR A 221 -16.01 -0.69 -0.88
N ALA A 222 -15.47 -1.71 -0.21
CA ALA A 222 -16.25 -2.76 0.43
C ALA A 222 -17.16 -2.26 1.56
N VAL A 223 -16.74 -1.20 2.25
CA VAL A 223 -17.42 -0.69 3.45
C VAL A 223 -18.22 0.59 3.21
N LYS A 224 -17.66 1.58 2.48
CA LYS A 224 -18.26 2.93 2.35
C LYS A 224 -18.52 3.53 3.74
N SER A 225 -19.54 4.36 3.92
CA SER A 225 -19.93 4.90 5.23
C SER A 225 -20.56 3.86 6.16
N VAL A 226 -20.62 4.18 7.45
CA VAL A 226 -21.26 3.32 8.46
C VAL A 226 -22.73 3.04 8.11
N ASP A 227 -23.47 4.06 7.67
CA ASP A 227 -24.85 3.93 7.21
C ASP A 227 -24.97 3.02 5.98
N ALA A 228 -24.12 3.21 4.97
CA ALA A 228 -24.11 2.40 3.75
C ALA A 228 -23.87 0.91 4.07
N TYR A 229 -22.96 0.64 5.01
CA TYR A 229 -22.68 -0.71 5.47
C TYR A 229 -23.82 -1.31 6.31
N ALA A 230 -24.49 -0.50 7.12
CA ALA A 230 -25.67 -0.94 7.87
C ALA A 230 -26.80 -1.39 6.93
N ILE A 231 -27.04 -0.64 5.85
CA ILE A 231 -28.00 -1.03 4.80
C ILE A 231 -27.61 -2.38 4.19
N ARG A 232 -26.33 -2.56 3.81
CA ARG A 232 -25.82 -3.83 3.27
C ARG A 232 -25.98 -4.99 4.26
N LYS A 233 -25.78 -4.74 5.56
CA LYS A 233 -25.89 -5.76 6.62
C LYS A 233 -27.34 -6.19 6.83
N PHE A 234 -28.26 -5.25 7.01
CA PHE A 234 -29.66 -5.54 7.35
C PHE A 234 -30.47 -6.10 6.18
N ARG A 235 -30.04 -5.84 4.94
CA ARG A 235 -30.58 -6.43 3.72
C ARG A 235 -30.31 -7.94 3.57
N GLY A 236 -29.18 -8.44 4.09
CA GLY A 236 -28.68 -9.79 3.83
C GLY A 236 -27.71 -9.89 2.63
N ASN A 237 -26.99 -11.01 2.52
CA ASN A 237 -25.85 -11.20 1.59
C ASN A 237 -26.20 -12.10 0.41
N VAL A 238 -25.70 -11.76 -0.79
CA VAL A 238 -25.78 -12.55 -2.04
C VAL A 238 -25.28 -13.99 -1.88
N ASN A 239 -24.38 -14.25 -0.93
CA ASN A 239 -23.78 -15.56 -0.70
C ASN A 239 -24.39 -16.36 0.46
N ASN A 240 -25.52 -15.97 1.05
CA ASN A 240 -26.19 -16.64 2.19
C ASN A 240 -25.27 -16.99 3.39
N LYS A 241 -24.19 -16.23 3.59
CA LYS A 241 -23.31 -16.38 4.76
C LYS A 241 -23.86 -15.55 5.91
N LYS A 242 -24.40 -16.22 6.93
CA LYS A 242 -24.77 -15.61 8.22
C LYS A 242 -23.53 -14.93 8.81
N ASP A 243 -23.69 -13.71 9.33
CA ASP A 243 -22.67 -12.95 10.06
C ASP A 243 -21.42 -12.51 9.29
N LYS A 244 -21.47 -12.45 7.94
CA LYS A 244 -20.33 -11.95 7.13
C LYS A 244 -19.98 -10.49 7.45
N TYR A 245 -20.98 -9.63 7.61
CA TYR A 245 -20.81 -8.18 7.75
C TYR A 245 -20.78 -7.78 9.22
N ASN A 246 -19.70 -8.12 9.91
CA ASN A 246 -19.47 -7.81 11.32
C ASN A 246 -18.29 -6.84 11.50
N ALA A 247 -17.94 -6.54 12.76
CA ALA A 247 -16.83 -5.66 13.12
C ALA A 247 -15.46 -6.20 12.66
N ASP A 248 -15.28 -7.53 12.62
CA ASP A 248 -14.04 -8.14 12.11
C ASP A 248 -13.87 -7.87 10.60
N TYR A 249 -14.94 -8.04 9.81
CA TYR A 249 -14.89 -7.73 8.38
C TYR A 249 -14.70 -6.23 8.14
N TRP A 250 -15.37 -5.39 8.93
CA TRP A 250 -15.19 -3.95 8.88
C TRP A 250 -13.75 -3.54 9.17
N SER A 251 -13.16 -3.99 10.29
CA SER A 251 -11.76 -3.66 10.60
C SER A 251 -10.79 -4.11 9.51
N LEU A 252 -11.05 -5.24 8.83
CA LEU A 252 -10.24 -5.67 7.69
C LEU A 252 -10.38 -4.75 6.46
N GLN A 253 -11.55 -4.17 6.19
CA GLN A 253 -11.81 -3.43 4.96
C GLN A 253 -11.79 -1.90 5.13
N ASP A 254 -12.10 -1.39 6.32
CA ASP A 254 -12.09 0.03 6.65
C ASP A 254 -10.65 0.49 6.90
N ARG A 255 -9.92 0.78 5.82
CA ARG A 255 -8.52 1.17 5.85
C ARG A 255 -8.36 2.59 5.32
N ASN A 256 -7.81 3.47 6.17
CA ASN A 256 -7.83 4.92 5.98
C ASN A 256 -6.45 5.57 6.17
N GLU A 257 -5.39 4.77 6.14
CA GLU A 257 -4.05 5.18 6.55
C GLU A 257 -3.44 6.24 5.61
N VAL A 258 -3.68 6.16 4.31
CA VAL A 258 -3.11 7.11 3.32
C VAL A 258 -4.19 7.71 2.44
N GLU A 259 -3.98 8.92 1.95
CA GLU A 259 -4.82 9.50 0.89
C GLU A 259 -4.49 8.85 -0.45
N ASP A 260 -5.53 8.59 -1.26
CA ASP A 260 -5.39 8.14 -2.64
C ASP A 260 -6.47 8.82 -3.49
N ARG A 261 -6.01 9.70 -4.39
CA ARG A 261 -6.86 10.56 -5.24
C ARG A 261 -6.87 10.10 -6.70
N ALA A 262 -6.27 8.96 -7.03
CA ALA A 262 -6.09 8.52 -8.42
C ALA A 262 -7.43 8.41 -9.17
N ILE A 263 -8.49 7.99 -8.47
CA ILE A 263 -9.83 7.84 -9.02
C ILE A 263 -10.45 9.17 -9.49
N LEU A 264 -10.07 10.30 -8.90
CA LEU A 264 -10.65 11.62 -9.19
C LEU A 264 -10.33 12.11 -10.59
N ARG A 265 -9.32 11.54 -11.27
CA ARG A 265 -9.05 11.82 -12.69
C ARG A 265 -10.28 11.60 -13.56
N HIS A 266 -11.13 10.63 -13.20
CA HIS A 266 -12.33 10.25 -13.95
C HIS A 266 -13.57 11.06 -13.56
N ALA A 267 -13.47 11.93 -12.55
CA ALA A 267 -14.65 12.56 -11.93
C ALA A 267 -15.45 13.42 -12.92
N LYS A 268 -14.77 14.27 -13.70
CA LYS A 268 -15.43 15.15 -14.66
C LYS A 268 -16.17 14.37 -15.75
N GLU A 269 -15.56 13.32 -16.28
CA GLU A 269 -16.19 12.53 -17.34
C GLU A 269 -17.31 11.65 -16.79
N ARG A 270 -17.12 11.06 -15.59
CA ARG A 270 -18.20 10.36 -14.89
C ARG A 270 -19.39 11.28 -14.64
N GLU A 271 -19.18 12.50 -14.17
CA GLU A 271 -20.25 13.48 -13.95
C GLU A 271 -21.00 13.79 -15.25
N ARG A 272 -20.27 13.99 -16.36
CA ARG A 272 -20.86 14.19 -17.69
C ARG A 272 -21.73 13.01 -18.11
N VAL A 273 -21.24 11.78 -17.94
CA VAL A 273 -22.00 10.56 -18.28
C VAL A 273 -23.19 10.39 -17.36
N MET A 274 -23.03 10.62 -16.05
CA MET A 274 -24.10 10.55 -15.07
C MET A 274 -25.23 11.54 -15.38
N ALA A 275 -24.89 12.78 -15.75
CA ALA A 275 -25.87 13.77 -16.19
C ALA A 275 -26.63 13.30 -17.44
N ALA A 276 -25.92 12.73 -18.43
CA ALA A 276 -26.55 12.18 -19.63
C ALA A 276 -27.45 10.97 -19.35
N LEU A 277 -27.10 10.10 -18.40
CA LEU A 277 -27.98 9.00 -17.96
C LEU A 277 -29.27 9.54 -17.32
N LEU A 278 -29.14 10.59 -16.51
CA LEU A 278 -30.28 11.22 -15.83
C LEU A 278 -31.10 12.13 -16.75
N ASP A 279 -30.66 12.43 -17.98
CA ASP A 279 -31.50 13.09 -18.99
C ASP A 279 -32.67 12.18 -19.43
N ASP A 280 -32.52 10.85 -19.34
CA ASP A 280 -33.62 9.92 -19.51
C ASP A 280 -34.60 10.01 -18.31
N PRO A 281 -35.88 10.38 -18.53
CA PRO A 281 -36.82 10.60 -17.45
C PRO A 281 -37.13 9.32 -16.66
N THR A 282 -37.11 8.15 -17.32
CA THR A 282 -37.36 6.87 -16.67
C THR A 282 -36.21 6.50 -15.73
N LEU A 283 -34.95 6.59 -16.19
CA LEU A 283 -33.79 6.36 -15.34
C LEU A 283 -33.73 7.34 -14.16
N ARG A 284 -34.04 8.62 -14.41
CA ARG A 284 -34.09 9.63 -13.35
C ARG A 284 -35.11 9.26 -12.27
N ASP A 285 -36.34 8.90 -12.66
CA ASP A 285 -37.39 8.53 -11.72
C ASP A 285 -37.04 7.26 -10.93
N LEU A 286 -36.51 6.23 -11.60
CA LEU A 286 -36.02 5.01 -10.95
C LEU A 286 -34.88 5.31 -9.96
N HIS A 287 -33.95 6.18 -10.33
CA HIS A 287 -32.83 6.58 -9.47
C HIS A 287 -33.31 7.34 -8.24
N GLU A 288 -34.13 8.37 -8.40
CA GLU A 288 -34.67 9.14 -7.28
C GLU A 288 -35.53 8.27 -6.35
N THR A 289 -36.32 7.36 -6.91
CA THR A 289 -37.11 6.40 -6.15
C THR A 289 -36.21 5.46 -5.34
N ALA A 290 -35.13 4.94 -5.94
CA ALA A 290 -34.17 4.09 -5.24
C ALA A 290 -33.48 4.83 -4.08
N LEU A 291 -33.06 6.08 -4.30
CA LEU A 291 -32.44 6.92 -3.27
C LEU A 291 -33.42 7.21 -2.12
N ALA A 292 -34.64 7.65 -2.43
CA ALA A 292 -35.67 7.93 -1.42
C ALA A 292 -36.01 6.69 -0.59
N ARG A 293 -36.08 5.52 -1.22
CA ARG A 293 -36.32 4.24 -0.54
C ARG A 293 -35.16 3.87 0.38
N LEU A 294 -33.92 4.06 -0.04
CA LEU A 294 -32.75 3.82 0.79
C LEU A 294 -32.78 4.73 2.02
N GLU A 295 -33.00 6.03 1.81
CA GLU A 295 -33.09 7.03 2.88
C GLU A 295 -34.18 6.69 3.90
N ALA A 296 -35.37 6.30 3.44
CA ALA A 296 -36.47 5.89 4.32
C ALA A 296 -36.10 4.65 5.15
N ARG A 297 -35.53 3.61 4.52
CA ARG A 297 -35.10 2.38 5.23
C ARG A 297 -34.01 2.68 6.25
N LEU A 298 -33.06 3.55 5.90
CA LEU A 298 -32.01 3.96 6.81
C LEU A 298 -32.56 4.77 7.99
N ALA A 299 -33.54 5.65 7.76
CA ALA A 299 -34.22 6.40 8.81
C ALA A 299 -34.94 5.46 9.80
N ASP A 300 -35.56 4.39 9.31
CA ASP A 300 -36.15 3.34 10.15
C ASP A 300 -35.07 2.58 10.94
N TYR A 301 -33.99 2.17 10.28
CA TYR A 301 -32.89 1.46 10.95
C TYR A 301 -32.24 2.30 12.05
N LYS A 302 -32.01 3.59 11.81
CA LYS A 302 -31.40 4.52 12.77
C LYS A 302 -32.15 4.60 14.11
N GLN A 303 -33.45 4.28 14.13
CA GLN A 303 -34.27 4.24 15.34
C GLN A 303 -34.12 2.96 16.16
N THR A 304 -33.45 1.93 15.62
CA THR A 304 -33.33 0.62 16.27
C THR A 304 -32.08 0.51 17.14
N GLU A 305 -32.19 -0.21 18.26
CA GLU A 305 -31.04 -0.54 19.12
C GLU A 305 -29.98 -1.37 18.37
N ALA A 306 -30.42 -2.22 17.43
CA ALA A 306 -29.55 -3.02 16.58
C ALA A 306 -28.63 -2.16 15.70
N TYR A 307 -29.15 -1.06 15.14
CA TYR A 307 -28.34 -0.11 14.39
C TYR A 307 -27.35 0.62 15.30
N ILE A 308 -27.80 1.11 16.46
CA ILE A 308 -26.92 1.85 17.40
C ILE A 308 -25.75 0.96 17.83
N THR A 309 -26.05 -0.29 18.22
CA THR A 309 -25.05 -1.29 18.59
C THR A 309 -24.09 -1.57 17.44
N LEU A 310 -24.61 -1.70 16.21
CA LEU A 310 -23.78 -1.89 15.02
C LEU A 310 -22.85 -0.70 14.81
N ARG A 311 -23.40 0.52 14.70
CA ARG A 311 -22.66 1.76 14.48
C ARG A 311 -21.51 1.88 15.49
N ASP A 312 -21.79 1.72 16.78
CA ASP A 312 -20.79 1.85 17.82
C ASP A 312 -19.70 0.78 17.71
N SER A 313 -20.08 -0.46 17.36
CA SER A 313 -19.12 -1.53 17.10
C SER A 313 -18.23 -1.26 15.87
N LEU A 314 -18.76 -0.61 14.84
CA LEU A 314 -18.01 -0.29 13.62
C LEU A 314 -17.06 0.88 13.85
N ILE A 315 -17.49 1.92 14.58
CA ILE A 315 -16.63 3.02 15.01
C ILE A 315 -15.48 2.50 15.88
N ALA A 316 -15.76 1.60 16.81
CA ALA A 316 -14.72 0.93 17.60
C ALA A 316 -13.78 0.09 16.72
N ALA A 317 -14.32 -0.61 15.72
CA ALA A 317 -13.53 -1.42 14.79
C ALA A 317 -12.63 -0.58 13.86
N SER A 318 -13.01 0.66 13.52
CA SER A 318 -12.17 1.61 12.77
C SER A 318 -10.90 2.01 13.53
N ALA A 319 -10.93 1.93 14.87
CA ALA A 319 -9.76 2.22 15.72
C ALA A 319 -8.76 1.05 15.81
N VAL A 320 -9.04 -0.11 15.21
CA VAL A 320 -8.12 -1.24 15.21
C VAL A 320 -6.92 -0.93 14.31
N PRO A 321 -5.68 -0.93 14.84
CA PRO A 321 -4.48 -0.70 14.06
C PRO A 321 -4.33 -1.73 12.94
N ILE A 322 -3.84 -1.30 11.79
CA ILE A 322 -3.67 -2.14 10.59
C ILE A 322 -2.80 -3.40 10.82
N THR A 323 -1.93 -3.34 11.82
CA THR A 323 -1.02 -4.38 12.29
C THR A 323 -1.73 -5.48 13.06
N GLN A 324 -2.86 -5.18 13.71
CA GLN A 324 -3.66 -6.13 14.49
C GLN A 324 -4.75 -6.82 13.66
N VAL A 325 -5.01 -6.35 12.45
CA VAL A 325 -6.01 -6.96 11.57
C VAL A 325 -5.56 -8.36 11.14
N GLU A 326 -6.37 -9.39 11.38
CA GLU A 326 -6.12 -10.74 10.89
C GLU A 326 -6.96 -11.06 9.65
N ALA A 327 -6.30 -11.55 8.59
CA ALA A 327 -7.00 -12.14 7.46
C ALA A 327 -7.11 -13.65 7.68
N LYS A 328 -8.24 -14.13 8.21
CA LYS A 328 -8.51 -15.58 8.36
C LYS A 328 -8.46 -16.25 6.97
N PRO A 329 -7.55 -17.21 6.71
CA PRO A 329 -7.48 -17.84 5.39
C PRO A 329 -8.78 -18.62 5.13
N PRO A 330 -9.36 -18.53 3.92
CA PRO A 330 -10.67 -19.12 3.62
C PRO A 330 -10.69 -20.66 3.66
N GLN A 331 -9.52 -21.30 3.63
CA GLN A 331 -9.28 -22.73 3.88
C GLN A 331 -7.78 -22.95 4.10
N ALA A 332 -7.40 -23.84 5.02
CA ALA A 332 -6.02 -24.30 5.14
C ALA A 332 -5.64 -25.01 3.82
N ARG A 333 -4.56 -24.55 3.19
CA ARG A 333 -4.06 -25.13 1.94
C ARG A 333 -3.28 -26.40 2.26
N ASP A 334 -3.65 -27.51 1.62
CA ASP A 334 -2.86 -28.75 1.65
C ASP A 334 -1.58 -28.58 0.82
N PRO A 335 -0.39 -28.50 1.45
CA PRO A 335 0.87 -28.30 0.74
C PRO A 335 1.20 -29.46 -0.20
N ALA A 336 0.74 -30.68 0.10
CA ALA A 336 1.00 -31.86 -0.71
C ALA A 336 0.16 -31.89 -1.99
N LYS A 337 -1.12 -31.48 -1.92
CA LYS A 337 -1.94 -31.23 -3.13
C LYS A 337 -1.41 -30.11 -4.00
N ILE A 338 -0.87 -29.04 -3.39
CA ILE A 338 -0.23 -27.94 -4.13
C ILE A 338 1.04 -28.46 -4.82
N ALA A 339 1.89 -29.22 -4.11
CA ALA A 339 3.09 -29.84 -4.64
C ALA A 339 2.81 -30.83 -5.79
N ALA A 340 1.68 -31.57 -5.72
CA ALA A 340 1.26 -32.50 -6.78
C ALA A 340 0.64 -31.80 -8.01
N LEU A 341 0.05 -30.61 -7.83
CA LEU A 341 -0.44 -29.75 -8.92
C LEU A 341 0.68 -28.95 -9.61
N MET A 342 1.93 -29.01 -9.11
CA MET A 342 3.07 -28.34 -9.72
C MET A 342 3.39 -29.00 -11.07
N SER A 343 2.85 -28.41 -12.13
CA SER A 343 2.97 -28.89 -13.49
C SER A 343 4.40 -28.76 -14.03
N ARG A 344 4.61 -29.31 -15.24
CA ARG A 344 5.76 -29.17 -16.14
C ARG A 344 6.41 -27.78 -16.13
N VAL A 345 5.64 -26.71 -15.92
CA VAL A 345 6.10 -25.33 -16.04
C VAL A 345 6.98 -24.89 -14.87
N GLU A 346 6.65 -25.25 -13.64
CA GLU A 346 7.53 -24.95 -12.50
C GLU A 346 8.83 -25.75 -12.56
N LYS A 347 8.82 -26.96 -13.15
CA LYS A 347 10.06 -27.70 -13.47
C LYS A 347 10.90 -26.95 -14.51
N SER A 348 10.31 -26.52 -15.63
CA SER A 348 11.02 -25.78 -16.67
C SER A 348 11.58 -24.41 -16.21
N VAL A 349 10.86 -23.69 -15.34
CA VAL A 349 11.31 -22.42 -14.74
C VAL A 349 12.35 -22.68 -13.65
N ALA A 350 12.24 -23.80 -12.91
CA ALA A 350 13.25 -24.24 -11.95
C ALA A 350 14.55 -24.74 -12.61
N ASP A 351 14.57 -24.95 -13.93
CA ASP A 351 15.75 -25.36 -14.70
C ASP A 351 16.50 -24.17 -15.36
N GLN A 352 15.90 -22.98 -15.47
CA GLN A 352 16.54 -21.77 -16.04
C GLN A 352 17.60 -21.15 -15.10
N PRO A 353 18.57 -20.32 -15.50
CA PRO A 353 19.50 -19.67 -14.55
C PRO A 353 18.78 -18.79 -13.50
N LYS A 354 19.23 -18.80 -12.23
CA LYS A 354 18.58 -18.06 -11.11
C LYS A 354 18.44 -16.55 -11.36
N GLU A 355 19.33 -15.98 -12.17
CA GLU A 355 19.32 -14.58 -12.62
C GLU A 355 18.19 -14.28 -13.63
N GLN A 356 17.76 -15.27 -14.41
CA GLN A 356 16.62 -15.16 -15.33
C GLN A 356 15.26 -15.46 -14.65
N ARG A 357 15.27 -16.00 -13.42
CA ARG A 357 14.06 -16.44 -12.69
C ARG A 357 13.41 -15.37 -11.82
N ARG A 358 14.07 -14.25 -11.49
CA ARG A 358 13.60 -13.33 -10.45
C ARG A 358 13.44 -11.91 -10.99
N ASN A 359 12.18 -11.47 -11.06
CA ASN A 359 11.89 -10.04 -10.98
C ASN A 359 12.42 -9.51 -9.63
N GLU A 360 12.95 -8.30 -9.64
CA GLU A 360 13.32 -7.63 -8.40
C GLU A 360 12.06 -7.38 -7.55
N ASN A 361 12.25 -7.21 -6.24
CA ASN A 361 11.13 -6.77 -5.41
C ASN A 361 10.74 -5.35 -5.86
N VAL A 362 9.45 -5.03 -5.73
CA VAL A 362 8.96 -3.68 -6.00
C VAL A 362 9.67 -2.67 -5.09
N ALA A 363 10.04 -1.53 -5.66
CA ALA A 363 10.69 -0.44 -4.96
C ALA A 363 9.91 -0.04 -3.69
N GLY A 364 10.63 0.23 -2.60
CA GLY A 364 10.03 0.58 -1.30
C GLY A 364 9.59 -0.60 -0.43
N TRP A 365 9.66 -1.85 -0.92
CA TRP A 365 9.41 -3.03 -0.08
C TRP A 365 10.52 -3.21 0.95
N ALA A 366 11.71 -3.60 0.50
CA ALA A 366 12.94 -3.42 1.24
C ALA A 366 13.73 -2.36 0.47
N ALA A 367 14.17 -1.29 1.13
CA ALA A 367 15.08 -0.39 0.45
C ALA A 367 16.33 -1.17 0.05
N ALA A 368 16.78 -0.98 -1.19
CA ALA A 368 18.16 -1.22 -1.52
C ALA A 368 19.03 -0.64 -0.39
N ASP A 369 20.02 -1.41 0.07
CA ASP A 369 21.00 -1.03 1.09
C ASP A 369 20.54 -0.92 2.55
N GLY A 370 19.24 -1.06 2.87
CA GLY A 370 18.76 -1.18 4.26
C GLY A 370 18.09 0.06 4.87
N TYR A 371 17.72 1.06 4.06
CA TYR A 371 16.98 2.25 4.53
C TYR A 371 15.59 1.87 5.10
N PRO A 372 15.25 2.24 6.35
CA PRO A 372 14.07 1.71 7.03
C PRO A 372 12.76 2.47 6.71
N TYR A 373 12.83 3.62 6.03
CA TYR A 373 11.68 4.50 5.81
C TYR A 373 11.16 4.42 4.38
N LEU A 374 9.88 4.70 4.18
CA LEU A 374 9.32 4.86 2.84
C LEU A 374 9.98 6.03 2.12
N GLN A 375 10.33 5.81 0.84
CA GLN A 375 10.93 6.84 -0.03
C GLN A 375 9.88 7.75 -0.69
N SER A 376 8.65 7.26 -0.82
CA SER A 376 7.52 8.09 -1.29
C SER A 376 7.22 9.22 -0.31
N ALA A 377 6.46 10.21 -0.77
CA ALA A 377 5.90 11.24 0.10
C ALA A 377 5.15 10.61 1.28
N ILE A 378 5.37 11.16 2.48
CA ILE A 378 4.75 10.71 3.72
C ILE A 378 3.65 11.72 4.07
N ASP A 379 2.40 11.26 4.18
CA ASP A 379 1.28 12.09 4.63
C ASP A 379 0.96 11.82 6.11
N LEU A 380 1.29 12.79 6.96
CA LEU A 380 0.98 12.78 8.40
C LEU A 380 -0.16 13.75 8.78
N SER A 381 -0.91 14.27 7.80
CA SER A 381 -1.98 15.24 8.04
C SER A 381 -3.15 14.65 8.82
N ALA A 382 -3.44 13.35 8.65
CA ALA A 382 -4.44 12.63 9.40
C ALA A 382 -3.83 11.88 10.60
N GLU A 383 -4.50 11.94 11.75
CA GLU A 383 -4.24 11.04 12.87
C GLU A 383 -4.85 9.67 12.59
N ILE A 384 -4.06 8.60 12.80
CA ILE A 384 -4.50 7.22 12.60
C ILE A 384 -4.15 6.38 13.83
N ALA A 385 -4.91 5.30 14.05
CA ALA A 385 -4.59 4.34 15.09
C ALA A 385 -3.34 3.53 14.72
N VAL A 386 -2.33 3.56 15.60
CA VAL A 386 -1.09 2.78 15.47
C VAL A 386 -0.74 2.09 16.78
N ASP A 387 -0.11 0.94 16.68
CA ASP A 387 0.51 0.28 17.82
C ASP A 387 1.79 1.01 18.24
N TRP A 388 1.97 1.22 19.54
CA TRP A 388 3.23 1.70 20.10
C TRP A 388 3.98 0.54 20.72
N VAL A 389 5.11 0.16 20.14
CA VAL A 389 5.85 -1.05 20.50
C VAL A 389 7.22 -0.68 21.05
N SER A 390 7.55 -1.27 22.21
CA SER A 390 8.87 -1.10 22.82
C SER A 390 9.95 -1.78 21.96
N ASN A 391 10.89 -0.98 21.47
CA ASN A 391 12.08 -1.42 20.76
C ASN A 391 13.28 -0.92 21.56
N HIS A 392 14.03 -1.83 22.21
CA HIS A 392 15.13 -1.47 23.11
C HIS A 392 14.78 -0.34 24.10
N ASP A 393 13.57 -0.47 24.66
CA ASP A 393 12.95 0.41 25.64
C ASP A 393 12.61 1.84 25.16
N ILE A 394 12.66 2.08 23.85
CA ILE A 394 12.05 3.26 23.22
C ILE A 394 10.75 2.81 22.56
N LEU A 395 9.64 3.44 22.90
CA LEU A 395 8.35 3.22 22.25
C LEU A 395 8.39 3.82 20.84
N LEU A 396 8.19 2.98 19.83
CA LEU A 396 8.09 3.39 18.42
C LEU A 396 6.69 3.07 17.88
N PRO A 397 6.14 3.91 16.99
CA PRO A 397 4.87 3.62 16.35
C PRO A 397 5.07 2.60 15.22
N ALA A 398 4.24 1.57 15.16
CA ALA A 398 4.14 0.68 14.02
C ALA A 398 3.31 1.34 12.90
N ASP A 399 3.82 2.48 12.39
CA ASP A 399 3.14 3.30 11.40
C ASP A 399 3.56 2.89 9.97
N PRO A 400 2.66 2.30 9.17
CA PRO A 400 2.99 1.85 7.82
C PRO A 400 3.16 3.00 6.81
N ARG A 401 2.87 4.24 7.20
CA ARG A 401 3.10 5.45 6.38
C ARG A 401 4.55 5.90 6.48
N ILE A 402 5.24 5.52 7.56
CA ILE A 402 6.63 5.89 7.84
C ILE A 402 7.57 4.77 7.40
N PHE A 403 7.30 3.55 7.86
CA PHE A 403 8.25 2.45 7.77
C PHE A 403 8.01 1.57 6.56
N ALA A 404 9.11 1.18 5.91
CA ALA A 404 9.08 0.10 4.92
C ALA A 404 8.59 -1.22 5.58
N PRO A 405 7.93 -2.13 4.84
CA PRO A 405 7.39 -3.38 5.37
C PRO A 405 8.33 -4.21 6.27
N GLU A 406 9.61 -4.34 5.90
CA GLU A 406 10.63 -5.02 6.70
C GLU A 406 10.89 -4.31 8.03
N ALA A 407 11.06 -2.99 8.00
CA ALA A 407 11.26 -2.17 9.19
C ALA A 407 10.03 -2.22 10.10
N LEU A 408 8.83 -2.09 9.53
CA LEU A 408 7.57 -2.21 10.25
C LEU A 408 7.44 -3.58 10.94
N SER A 409 7.80 -4.67 10.25
CA SER A 409 7.82 -6.01 10.82
C SER A 409 8.83 -6.14 11.97
N ALA A 410 9.99 -5.49 11.86
CA ALA A 410 10.98 -5.44 12.92
C ALA A 410 10.45 -4.66 14.14
N ILE A 411 9.79 -3.52 13.94
CA ILE A 411 9.18 -2.70 15.00
C ILE A 411 8.13 -3.49 15.77
N ILE A 412 7.21 -4.15 15.07
CA ILE A 412 6.14 -4.96 15.67
C ILE A 412 6.72 -6.08 16.55
N THR A 413 7.90 -6.61 16.20
CA THR A 413 8.58 -7.65 16.99
C THR A 413 9.58 -7.12 18.01
N GLY A 414 9.69 -5.80 18.21
CA GLY A 414 10.62 -5.19 19.15
C GLY A 414 12.10 -5.31 18.75
N ARG A 415 12.37 -5.50 17.45
CA ARG A 415 13.70 -5.80 16.89
C ARG A 415 14.21 -4.74 15.90
N PHE A 416 13.55 -3.58 15.81
CA PHE A 416 13.99 -2.50 14.94
C PHE A 416 15.42 -2.06 15.29
N GLU A 417 16.29 -2.00 14.28
CA GLU A 417 17.73 -1.68 14.39
C GLU A 417 18.47 -2.32 15.58
N ARG A 418 18.06 -3.54 15.97
CA ARG A 418 18.48 -4.21 17.22
C ARG A 418 19.99 -4.24 17.44
N ARG A 419 20.77 -4.44 16.37
CA ARG A 419 22.25 -4.45 16.43
C ARG A 419 22.79 -3.09 16.87
N HIS A 420 22.33 -2.01 16.25
CA HIS A 420 22.77 -0.65 16.57
C HIS A 420 22.28 -0.24 17.96
N ALA A 421 21.00 -0.48 18.27
CA ALA A 421 20.44 -0.15 19.57
C ALA A 421 21.17 -0.84 20.72
N ARG A 422 21.52 -2.13 20.59
CA ARG A 422 22.26 -2.87 21.63
C ARG A 422 23.65 -2.29 21.90
N ASN A 423 24.32 -1.80 20.87
CA ASN A 423 25.74 -1.43 20.96
C ASN A 423 25.97 0.09 21.06
N ALA A 424 24.93 0.91 20.85
CA ALA A 424 25.04 2.37 20.71
C ALA A 424 25.79 3.04 21.87
N THR A 425 25.45 2.71 23.11
CA THR A 425 26.09 3.29 24.32
C THR A 425 27.58 3.00 24.36
N ALA A 426 28.00 1.80 23.96
CA ALA A 426 29.39 1.39 23.97
C ALA A 426 30.23 2.11 22.91
N TYR A 427 29.62 2.64 21.85
CA TYR A 427 30.29 3.50 20.87
C TYR A 427 30.34 4.97 21.31
N ALA A 428 29.39 5.41 22.12
CA ALA A 428 29.24 6.79 22.57
C ALA A 428 29.65 7.02 24.03
N GLU A 429 30.40 6.08 24.62
CA GLU A 429 30.88 6.16 26.00
C GLU A 429 31.65 7.46 26.25
N ASP A 430 31.41 8.10 27.39
CA ASP A 430 32.00 9.39 27.77
C ASP A 430 31.69 10.59 26.85
N ALA A 431 30.80 10.45 25.87
CA ALA A 431 30.37 11.58 25.06
C ALA A 431 29.67 12.62 25.94
N THR A 432 30.01 13.90 25.81
CA THR A 432 29.32 14.98 26.52
C THR A 432 28.25 15.62 25.64
N ARG A 433 28.53 15.73 24.34
CA ARG A 433 27.68 16.35 23.32
C ARG A 433 27.76 15.51 22.06
N LEU A 434 26.68 14.78 21.79
CA LEU A 434 26.55 13.88 20.65
C LEU A 434 25.60 14.48 19.62
N LEU A 435 26.06 14.61 18.38
CA LEU A 435 25.22 15.01 17.25
C LEU A 435 25.01 13.81 16.32
N GLU A 436 23.75 13.42 16.15
CA GLU A 436 23.33 12.39 15.20
C GLU A 436 22.76 13.03 13.94
N LEU A 437 23.34 12.75 12.77
CA LEU A 437 22.92 13.25 11.46
C LEU A 437 22.10 12.18 10.72
N GLY A 438 20.97 12.57 10.13
CA GLY A 438 20.03 11.62 9.51
C GLY A 438 19.40 10.67 10.54
N ALA A 439 18.87 11.24 11.62
CA ALA A 439 18.36 10.50 12.77
C ALA A 439 17.03 9.78 12.49
N GLY A 440 16.37 10.03 11.35
CA GLY A 440 15.08 9.47 11.00
C GLY A 440 14.02 9.80 12.05
N VAL A 441 13.36 8.79 12.61
CA VAL A 441 12.40 8.95 13.72
C VAL A 441 13.07 9.15 15.10
N GLY A 442 14.38 9.36 15.14
CA GLY A 442 15.14 9.66 16.36
C GLY A 442 15.40 8.46 17.28
N PHE A 443 15.20 7.22 16.80
CA PHE A 443 15.25 6.02 17.65
C PHE A 443 16.56 5.87 18.45
N ILE A 444 17.70 5.85 17.77
CA ILE A 444 19.01 5.66 18.42
C ILE A 444 19.41 6.90 19.22
N ALA A 445 19.15 8.10 18.71
CA ALA A 445 19.41 9.35 19.43
C ALA A 445 18.65 9.42 20.77
N LEU A 446 17.36 9.06 20.79
CA LEU A 446 16.55 9.01 22.01
C LEU A 446 17.05 7.95 22.98
N LYS A 447 17.43 6.77 22.48
CA LYS A 447 18.06 5.73 23.29
C LYS A 447 19.33 6.22 23.97
N LEU A 448 20.22 6.88 23.22
CA LEU A 448 21.46 7.44 23.76
C LEU A 448 21.20 8.54 24.78
N ALA A 449 20.25 9.45 24.52
CA ALA A 449 19.88 10.52 25.46
C ALA A 449 19.36 9.99 26.79
N ARG A 450 18.69 8.83 26.75
CA ARG A 450 18.16 8.16 27.93
C ARG A 450 19.25 7.39 28.68
N ASP A 451 20.03 6.58 27.97
CA ASP A 451 20.95 5.62 28.57
C ASP A 451 22.29 6.23 28.98
N LEU A 452 22.67 7.39 28.41
CA LEU A 452 23.89 8.12 28.78
C LEU A 452 23.55 9.33 29.65
N PRO A 453 23.71 9.25 30.98
CA PRO A 453 23.18 10.25 31.89
C PRO A 453 23.87 11.63 31.81
N ASN A 454 25.10 11.69 31.28
CA ASN A 454 25.91 12.90 31.19
C ASN A 454 26.04 13.45 29.77
N THR A 455 25.27 12.92 28.82
CA THR A 455 25.35 13.29 27.40
C THR A 455 24.15 14.13 27.01
N ILE A 456 24.40 15.25 26.32
CA ILE A 456 23.39 15.99 25.58
C ILE A 456 23.41 15.47 24.14
N VAL A 457 22.29 14.96 23.65
CA VAL A 457 22.14 14.44 22.29
C VAL A 457 21.33 15.43 21.45
N MET A 458 21.85 15.74 20.26
CA MET A 458 21.12 16.44 19.21
C MET A 458 20.87 15.47 18.05
N ALA A 459 19.61 15.31 17.67
CA ALA A 459 19.19 14.57 16.48
C ALA A 459 18.86 15.56 15.35
N GLN A 460 19.50 15.41 14.20
CA GLN A 460 19.21 16.15 12.98
C GLN A 460 18.52 15.23 11.97
N GLU A 461 17.47 15.73 11.33
CA GLU A 461 16.79 15.04 10.23
C GLU A 461 16.35 16.05 9.16
N THR A 462 16.69 15.77 7.89
CA THR A 462 16.39 16.66 6.77
C THR A 462 14.92 16.53 6.34
N ARG A 463 14.36 15.32 6.40
CA ARG A 463 12.98 15.04 6.00
C ARG A 463 11.99 15.56 7.06
N PRO A 464 11.20 16.60 6.77
CA PRO A 464 10.33 17.22 7.77
C PRO A 464 9.33 16.24 8.41
N GLU A 465 8.85 15.25 7.65
CA GLU A 465 7.87 14.27 8.13
C GLU A 465 8.50 13.27 9.11
N LEU A 466 9.76 12.87 8.87
CA LEU A 466 10.50 12.04 9.81
C LEU A 466 10.87 12.83 11.07
N ALA A 467 11.24 14.10 10.93
CA ALA A 467 11.48 14.99 12.07
C ALA A 467 10.19 15.21 12.90
N GLN A 468 9.04 15.43 12.25
CA GLN A 468 7.75 15.52 12.92
C GLN A 468 7.43 14.23 13.69
N MET A 469 7.67 13.07 13.07
CA MET A 469 7.50 11.79 13.75
C MET A 469 8.50 11.60 14.90
N ALA A 470 9.76 12.02 14.74
CA ALA A 470 10.76 11.99 15.81
C ALA A 470 10.33 12.81 17.03
N ALA A 471 9.70 13.97 16.82
CA ALA A 471 9.13 14.77 17.90
C ALA A 471 8.03 14.01 18.67
N ARG A 472 7.12 13.33 17.94
CA ARG A 472 6.07 12.49 18.53
C ARG A 472 6.65 11.30 19.30
N VAL A 473 7.69 10.66 18.77
CA VAL A 473 8.41 9.57 19.46
C VAL A 473 9.07 10.10 20.72
N ALA A 474 9.75 11.25 20.66
CA ALA A 474 10.37 11.87 21.82
C ALA A 474 9.34 12.24 22.91
N GLU A 475 8.18 12.75 22.51
CA GLU A 475 7.06 13.04 23.42
C GLU A 475 6.53 11.78 24.09
N LYS A 476 6.26 10.73 23.30
CA LYS A 476 5.78 9.45 23.81
C LYS A 476 6.73 8.80 24.82
N ASN A 477 8.03 9.08 24.69
CA ASN A 477 9.08 8.58 25.56
C ASN A 477 9.50 9.58 26.66
N ALA A 478 8.77 10.68 26.86
CA ALA A 478 9.05 11.71 27.86
C ALA A 478 10.46 12.34 27.76
N LEU A 479 10.99 12.44 26.55
CA LEU A 479 12.31 13.02 26.25
C LEU A 479 12.22 14.33 25.46
N ILE A 480 11.05 14.66 24.90
CA ILE A 480 10.82 15.96 24.27
C ILE A 480 11.00 17.09 25.29
N ASN A 481 11.59 18.21 24.88
CA ASN A 481 11.87 19.37 25.74
C ASN A 481 12.73 19.06 26.97
N SER A 482 13.46 17.94 26.98
CA SER A 482 14.43 17.64 28.03
C SER A 482 15.71 18.46 27.85
N ALA A 483 16.45 18.66 28.94
CA ALA A 483 17.81 19.24 28.85
C ALA A 483 18.80 18.36 28.08
N LYS A 484 18.44 17.09 27.82
CA LYS A 484 19.31 16.04 27.28
C LYS A 484 19.09 15.74 25.81
N PHE A 485 17.90 16.01 25.27
CA PHE A 485 17.57 15.70 23.88
C PHE A 485 17.14 16.95 23.13
N LYS A 486 17.76 17.20 21.99
CA LYS A 486 17.43 18.28 21.06
C LYS A 486 17.10 17.67 19.70
N LEU A 487 15.99 18.08 19.10
CA LEU A 487 15.63 17.72 17.74
C LEU A 487 15.72 18.96 16.87
N VAL A 488 16.38 18.84 15.73
CA VAL A 488 16.50 19.91 14.73
C VAL A 488 16.14 19.35 13.36
N SER A 489 15.42 20.15 12.57
CA SER A 489 15.13 19.85 11.16
C SER A 489 15.74 20.95 10.31
N GLY A 490 16.64 20.57 9.42
CA GLY A 490 17.37 21.49 8.57
C GLY A 490 18.40 20.75 7.71
N ASN A 491 18.66 21.28 6.53
CA ASN A 491 19.56 20.67 5.56
C ASN A 491 21.00 20.73 6.06
N LEU A 492 21.78 19.68 5.79
CA LEU A 492 23.23 19.67 6.04
C LEU A 492 24.01 20.43 4.96
N VAL A 493 23.51 20.35 3.73
CA VAL A 493 24.08 20.97 2.51
C VAL A 493 22.97 21.81 1.86
N PHE A 494 23.27 23.05 1.50
CA PHE A 494 22.35 23.92 0.76
C PHE A 494 22.62 23.89 -0.75
N GLU A 495 21.65 24.30 -1.55
CA GLU A 495 21.80 24.36 -3.03
C GLU A 495 22.96 25.25 -3.50
N THR A 496 23.35 26.23 -2.68
CA THR A 496 24.49 27.14 -2.94
C THR A 496 25.84 26.57 -2.52
N ASP A 497 25.88 25.45 -1.81
CA ASP A 497 27.13 24.84 -1.35
C ASP A 497 27.83 24.13 -2.52
N GLY A 498 29.14 24.36 -2.66
CA GLY A 498 29.99 23.54 -3.53
C GLY A 498 30.19 22.12 -2.98
N ALA A 499 30.78 21.22 -3.78
CA ALA A 499 30.93 19.80 -3.44
C ALA A 499 31.67 19.52 -2.10
N ALA A 500 32.55 20.43 -1.67
CA ALA A 500 33.31 20.33 -0.41
C ALA A 500 32.73 21.23 0.71
N GLN A 501 31.53 21.77 0.53
CA GLN A 501 30.87 22.65 1.49
C GLN A 501 29.61 21.97 2.04
N ALA A 502 29.37 22.18 3.33
CA ALA A 502 28.14 21.82 4.02
C ALA A 502 27.86 22.90 5.06
N THR A 503 27.33 24.03 4.61
CA THR A 503 27.17 25.22 5.46
C THR A 503 26.19 24.94 6.62
N GLY A 504 25.17 24.11 6.39
CA GLY A 504 24.26 23.63 7.43
C GLY A 504 24.99 22.79 8.49
N LEU A 505 25.80 21.81 8.08
CA LEU A 505 26.65 21.05 8.99
C LEU A 505 27.60 21.97 9.78
N ALA A 506 28.24 22.94 9.13
CA ALA A 506 29.13 23.89 9.78
C ALA A 506 28.42 24.70 10.89
N ALA A 507 27.15 25.08 10.67
CA ALA A 507 26.36 25.75 11.71
C ALA A 507 26.12 24.83 12.92
N TYR A 508 25.72 23.57 12.69
CA TYR A 508 25.54 22.60 13.77
C TYR A 508 26.85 22.36 14.55
N LEU A 509 27.98 22.21 13.86
CA LEU A 509 29.29 22.01 14.50
C LEU A 509 29.69 23.23 15.34
N ARG A 510 29.50 24.45 14.82
CA ARG A 510 29.84 25.69 15.52
C ARG A 510 28.96 25.93 16.75
N ASP A 511 27.64 25.76 16.60
CA ASP A 511 26.67 26.16 17.62
C ASP A 511 26.47 25.07 18.66
N PHE A 512 26.44 23.81 18.23
CA PHE A 512 26.32 22.67 19.14
C PHE A 512 27.67 22.18 19.65
N ARG A 513 28.80 22.40 18.98
CA ARG A 513 30.14 21.95 19.43
C ARG A 513 30.17 20.48 19.93
N PRO A 514 29.73 19.51 19.11
CA PRO A 514 29.75 18.11 19.52
C PRO A 514 31.18 17.59 19.69
N ASP A 515 31.40 16.72 20.68
CA ASP A 515 32.63 15.91 20.79
C ASP A 515 32.50 14.58 20.04
N THR A 516 31.27 14.13 19.79
CA THR A 516 30.94 12.87 19.11
C THR A 516 29.93 13.13 18.00
N LEU A 517 30.25 12.67 16.78
CA LEU A 517 29.32 12.61 15.65
C LEU A 517 28.86 11.17 15.41
N ARG A 518 27.56 10.97 15.19
CA ARG A 518 27.01 9.74 14.61
C ARG A 518 26.39 10.11 13.27
N ILE A 519 26.91 9.57 12.18
CA ILE A 519 26.48 9.95 10.83
C ILE A 519 25.80 8.76 10.18
N ASN A 520 24.49 8.85 10.00
CA ASN A 520 23.74 7.81 9.30
C ASN A 520 24.15 7.79 7.81
N PRO A 521 24.41 6.63 7.19
CA PRO A 521 24.73 6.51 5.76
C PRO A 521 23.70 7.12 4.80
N TYR A 522 22.49 7.44 5.27
CA TYR A 522 21.43 8.09 4.49
C TYR A 522 21.27 9.58 4.80
N ALA A 523 22.15 10.17 5.60
CA ALA A 523 22.18 11.62 5.78
C ALA A 523 22.59 12.28 4.45
N ASP A 524 22.01 13.45 4.14
CA ASP A 524 22.33 14.25 2.95
C ASP A 524 23.70 14.93 3.09
N LEU A 525 24.76 14.13 3.21
CA LEU A 525 26.14 14.57 3.40
C LEU A 525 27.06 13.72 2.52
N THR A 526 28.02 14.34 1.85
CA THR A 526 29.01 13.65 1.02
C THR A 526 30.35 13.49 1.76
N PRO A 527 31.20 12.51 1.37
CA PRO A 527 32.56 12.40 1.90
C PRO A 527 33.40 13.67 1.68
N GLU A 528 33.23 14.35 0.54
CA GLU A 528 33.94 15.59 0.20
C GLU A 528 33.50 16.74 1.10
N ALA A 529 32.20 16.86 1.37
CA ALA A 529 31.68 17.88 2.28
C ALA A 529 32.12 17.62 3.73
N LEU A 530 32.15 16.35 4.18
CA LEU A 530 32.71 16.02 5.49
C LEU A 530 34.22 16.35 5.56
N ARG A 531 34.97 16.08 4.49
CA ARG A 531 36.41 16.41 4.39
C ARG A 531 36.67 17.91 4.55
N GLY A 532 35.81 18.75 3.99
CA GLY A 532 35.90 20.21 4.07
C GLY A 532 35.36 20.82 5.37
N ALA A 533 34.63 20.05 6.19
CA ALA A 533 34.05 20.54 7.43
C ALA A 533 35.11 20.73 8.54
N ASP A 534 34.97 21.79 9.35
CA ASP A 534 35.80 21.99 10.55
C ASP A 534 35.28 21.12 11.71
N LEU A 535 35.94 19.98 11.91
CA LEU A 535 35.63 19.02 12.97
C LEU A 535 36.27 19.36 14.33
N GLY A 536 36.80 20.57 14.55
CA GLY A 536 37.58 20.99 15.73
C GLY A 536 37.35 20.22 17.04
N PRO A 537 36.21 20.37 17.74
CA PRO A 537 35.93 19.72 19.02
C PRO A 537 35.60 18.23 18.92
N VAL A 538 35.33 17.71 17.72
CA VAL A 538 34.95 16.32 17.48
C VAL A 538 36.17 15.43 17.69
N THR A 539 36.08 14.54 18.67
CA THR A 539 37.09 13.51 18.96
C THR A 539 36.68 12.14 18.45
N ARG A 540 35.40 11.97 18.09
CA ARG A 540 34.82 10.68 17.73
C ARG A 540 33.79 10.80 16.60
N VAL A 541 33.86 9.89 15.62
CA VAL A 541 32.85 9.76 14.57
C VAL A 541 32.42 8.29 14.45
N ILE A 542 31.10 8.06 14.39
CA ILE A 542 30.47 6.75 14.35
C ILE A 542 29.64 6.63 13.07
N PHE A 543 29.87 5.60 12.27
CA PHE A 543 29.04 5.28 11.10
C PHE A 543 28.37 3.91 11.27
N PRO A 544 27.04 3.85 11.51
CA PRO A 544 26.31 2.59 11.47
C PRO A 544 26.33 2.00 10.06
N PHE A 545 26.32 0.67 9.96
CA PHE A 545 26.22 -0.04 8.69
C PHE A 545 25.47 -1.38 8.83
N GLU A 546 24.86 -1.81 7.74
CA GLU A 546 23.95 -2.94 7.65
C GLU A 546 24.63 -4.18 7.06
N SER A 547 25.69 -3.97 6.26
CA SER A 547 26.46 -5.02 5.60
C SER A 547 27.94 -4.69 5.50
N ASP A 548 28.79 -5.72 5.33
CA ASP A 548 30.24 -5.54 5.15
C ASP A 548 30.57 -4.79 3.86
N THR A 549 29.74 -4.96 2.81
CA THR A 549 29.85 -4.16 1.58
C THR A 549 29.65 -2.67 1.88
N ARG A 550 28.62 -2.31 2.65
CA ARG A 550 28.36 -0.92 3.06
C ARG A 550 29.47 -0.39 3.95
N ALA A 551 29.98 -1.19 4.87
CA ALA A 551 31.16 -0.83 5.68
C ALA A 551 32.38 -0.52 4.79
N GLY A 552 32.62 -1.32 3.75
CA GLY A 552 33.69 -1.07 2.77
C GLY A 552 33.53 0.26 2.04
N GLN A 553 32.32 0.58 1.57
CA GLN A 553 32.00 1.86 0.93
C GLN A 553 32.21 3.05 1.87
N LEU A 554 31.76 2.93 3.13
CA LEU A 554 31.95 3.97 4.15
C LEU A 554 33.43 4.22 4.43
N ARG A 555 34.26 3.17 4.50
CA ARG A 555 35.72 3.32 4.65
C ARG A 555 36.36 4.06 3.47
N GLN A 556 35.99 3.68 2.24
CA GLN A 556 36.55 4.27 1.02
C GLN A 556 36.18 5.75 0.86
N GLY A 557 34.94 6.13 1.20
CA GLY A 557 34.47 7.52 1.16
C GLY A 557 34.80 8.27 2.45
N PHE A 558 33.91 8.15 3.44
CA PHE A 558 33.97 8.92 4.68
C PHE A 558 35.19 8.59 5.56
N GLY A 559 35.59 7.32 5.63
CA GLY A 559 36.79 6.91 6.37
C GLY A 559 38.04 7.60 5.84
N ALA A 560 38.23 7.62 4.51
CA ALA A 560 39.33 8.35 3.87
C ALA A 560 39.29 9.86 4.13
N ALA A 561 38.09 10.46 4.17
CA ALA A 561 37.90 11.86 4.53
C ALA A 561 38.31 12.16 5.98
N LEU A 562 37.99 11.26 6.92
CA LEU A 562 38.36 11.41 8.34
C LEU A 562 39.84 11.16 8.60
N ILE A 563 40.46 10.18 7.92
CA ILE A 563 41.91 9.94 8.01
C ILE A 563 42.68 11.18 7.60
N HIS A 564 42.26 11.86 6.52
CA HIS A 564 42.83 13.13 6.10
C HIS A 564 42.73 14.23 7.18
N GLN A 565 41.74 14.15 8.07
CA GLN A 565 41.52 15.10 9.17
C GLN A 565 42.15 14.64 10.51
N GLY A 566 43.01 13.62 10.48
CA GLY A 566 43.73 13.14 11.66
C GLY A 566 42.93 12.21 12.56
N PHE A 567 42.00 11.44 12.00
CA PHE A 567 41.32 10.35 12.71
C PHE A 567 41.87 8.98 12.31
N THR A 568 41.78 8.02 13.21
CA THR A 568 42.11 6.61 12.98
C THR A 568 40.92 5.71 13.30
N GLU A 569 40.71 4.67 12.49
CA GLU A 569 39.68 3.65 12.75
C GLU A 569 40.05 2.80 13.97
N ASP A 570 39.06 2.49 14.81
CA ASP A 570 39.13 1.43 15.81
C ASP A 570 38.61 0.13 15.21
N GLU A 571 39.53 -0.68 14.69
CA GLU A 571 39.22 -1.95 14.04
C GLU A 571 38.58 -2.98 14.99
N VAL A 572 38.87 -2.91 16.30
CA VAL A 572 38.29 -3.81 17.31
C VAL A 572 36.79 -3.61 17.40
N ARG A 573 36.32 -2.36 17.26
CA ARG A 573 34.91 -1.99 17.33
C ARG A 573 34.17 -2.18 16.00
N ALA A 574 34.85 -2.39 14.87
CA ALA A 574 34.20 -2.49 13.55
C ALA A 574 33.24 -3.68 13.41
N ASN A 575 33.43 -4.77 14.17
CA ASN A 575 32.61 -5.99 14.05
C ASN A 575 31.20 -5.86 14.69
N ALA A 576 30.95 -4.81 15.45
CA ALA A 576 29.70 -4.63 16.21
C ALA A 576 28.63 -3.79 15.48
N GLY A 577 28.82 -3.48 14.19
CA GLY A 577 27.80 -2.86 13.32
C GLY A 577 27.91 -1.35 13.19
N SER A 578 29.03 -0.78 13.60
CA SER A 578 29.38 0.60 13.27
C SER A 578 30.89 0.71 13.12
N LEU A 579 31.33 1.52 12.17
CA LEU A 579 32.71 1.98 12.11
C LEU A 579 32.90 3.08 13.14
N LEU A 580 34.04 3.06 13.82
CA LEU A 580 34.38 4.02 14.85
C LEU A 580 35.72 4.66 14.50
N TYR A 581 35.73 5.98 14.38
CA TYR A 581 36.94 6.77 14.15
C TYR A 581 37.21 7.64 15.37
N ARG A 582 38.45 7.67 15.85
CA ARG A 582 38.90 8.54 16.93
C ARG A 582 39.98 9.50 16.42
N ARG A 583 39.92 10.75 16.87
CA ARG A 583 40.95 11.75 16.57
C ARG A 583 42.25 11.30 17.25
N VAL A 584 43.34 11.31 16.50
CA VAL A 584 44.67 11.01 17.04
C VAL A 584 45.03 12.16 17.98
N SER A 585 45.18 11.88 19.27
CA SER A 585 45.72 12.83 20.23
C SER A 585 47.10 13.27 19.72
N ALA A 586 47.34 14.57 19.54
CA ALA A 586 48.70 15.06 19.41
C ALA A 586 49.45 14.60 20.68
N SER A 587 50.48 13.77 20.52
CA SER A 587 51.44 13.52 21.60
C SER A 587 51.91 14.90 22.08
N ARG A 588 51.56 15.25 23.31
CA ARG A 588 52.01 16.50 23.96
C ARG A 588 53.52 16.54 24.05
#